data_AF-A0AAN8U626-F1
#
_entry.id   AF-A0AAN8U626-F1
#
_cell.length_a   1.000
_cell.length_b   1.000
_cell.length_c   1.000
_cell.angle_alpha   90.00
_cell.angle_beta   90.00
_cell.angle_gamma   90.00
#
_symmetry.space_group_name_H-M   'P 1'
#
loop_
_entity.id
_entity.type
_entity.pdbx_description
1 polymer ?
#
loop_
_entity_poly.entity_id
_entity_poly.type
_entity_poly.pdbx_seq_one_letter_code
_entity_poly.pdbx_strand_id
1 'polypeptide(L)'
;MSQQNSNSSSNNIPVSEVYWTLVAKADKKFSKIRDLPYYQRNRYDTYFYKVFKVYTQLWKFQQENRQKLVEAGLKRWEIGDIASRIGQLYFGQYMRTSEASYLSESYIFYEAVLTREYFKDGMFQDVNLSNKQLRFLARFMTVCLVLNRHDMVFQLVNQLKMLLDECKRAFQENDFKEWKLVVQEIVKFRKAYPAFMNIRPLRYSVVLDLHPDCLPQVVEAKRKLRLRDALLCSYHPNEVKYSELTLDTFRMLQCLEWEPSGSFYQTGGVPPSGVGTGIGQNGAPGPSRVNYSQDISDPTLPPNPRKSILYRPSVTNYLAVEVFKYPFNIFYNDTPKVGILLSRAGD
;
A
#
# COMPACT_ATOMS: atom_id res chain seq x y z
N MET A 1 41.17 34.69 46.55
CA MET A 1 41.49 33.42 45.85
C MET A 1 40.19 32.91 45.26
N SER A 2 39.93 33.30 44.02
CA SER A 2 38.63 33.20 43.36
C SER A 2 38.59 31.91 42.54
N GLN A 3 37.90 30.88 43.03
CA GLN A 3 37.62 29.69 42.23
C GLN A 3 36.53 30.02 41.21
N GLN A 4 36.95 30.22 39.96
CA GLN A 4 36.07 30.16 38.80
C GLN A 4 35.53 28.74 38.68
N ASN A 5 34.24 28.59 38.94
CA ASN A 5 33.49 27.39 38.67
C ASN A 5 33.20 27.36 37.16
N SER A 6 34.07 26.73 36.39
CA SER A 6 33.86 26.41 34.98
C SER A 6 32.76 25.36 34.88
N ASN A 7 31.51 25.82 34.86
CA ASN A 7 30.35 24.99 34.58
C ASN A 7 30.48 24.42 33.16
N SER A 8 30.50 23.10 33.13
CA SER A 8 30.51 22.23 31.97
C SER A 8 29.47 22.66 30.92
N SER A 9 29.98 22.85 29.71
CA SER A 9 29.24 22.96 28.46
C SER A 9 28.20 21.86 28.34
N SER A 10 26.92 22.24 28.46
CA SER A 10 25.80 21.43 28.00
C SER A 10 25.94 21.25 26.49
N ASN A 11 26.39 20.06 26.07
CA ASN A 11 26.43 19.64 24.67
C ASN A 11 25.00 19.56 24.11
N ASN A 12 24.43 20.70 23.72
CA ASN A 12 23.19 20.77 22.96
C ASN A 12 23.49 20.33 21.53
N ILE A 13 23.34 19.04 21.26
CA ILE A 13 23.47 18.45 19.92
C ILE A 13 22.53 19.23 18.96
N PRO A 14 23.04 19.74 17.82
CA PRO A 14 22.23 20.45 16.85
C PRO A 14 21.01 19.64 16.37
N VAL A 15 19.88 20.30 16.18
CA VAL A 15 18.62 19.69 15.70
C VAL A 15 18.82 18.95 14.38
N SER A 16 19.66 19.49 13.49
CA SER A 16 20.04 18.86 12.22
C SER A 16 20.80 17.55 12.43
N GLU A 17 21.75 17.51 13.36
CA GLU A 17 22.53 16.30 13.66
C GLU A 17 21.65 15.18 14.24
N VAL A 18 20.72 15.53 15.14
CA VAL A 18 19.72 14.59 15.67
C VAL A 18 18.85 14.04 14.53
N TYR A 19 18.38 14.91 13.62
CA TYR A 19 17.57 14.52 12.48
C TYR A 19 18.31 13.55 11.54
N TRP A 20 19.51 13.89 11.09
CA TRP A 20 20.27 13.04 10.15
C TRP A 20 20.67 11.70 10.77
N THR A 21 20.98 11.69 12.07
CA THR A 21 21.18 10.45 12.82
C THR A 21 19.92 9.58 12.83
N LEU A 22 18.75 10.20 13.00
CA LEU A 22 17.47 9.52 13.00
C LEU A 22 17.10 8.98 11.61
N VAL A 23 17.38 9.73 10.54
CA VAL A 23 17.25 9.27 9.14
C VAL A 23 18.12 8.04 8.89
N ALA A 24 19.42 8.11 9.19
CA ALA A 24 20.34 6.99 9.00
C ALA A 24 19.91 5.75 9.80
N LYS A 25 19.40 5.94 11.01
CA LYS A 25 18.84 4.86 11.85
C LYS A 25 17.57 4.25 11.23
N ALA A 26 16.68 5.08 10.69
CA ALA A 26 15.46 4.64 10.02
C ALA A 26 15.80 3.80 8.78
N ASP A 27 16.69 4.29 7.92
CA ASP A 27 17.11 3.62 6.69
C ASP A 27 17.83 2.30 6.97
N LYS A 28 18.73 2.26 7.96
CA LYS A 28 19.40 1.03 8.38
C LYS A 28 18.39 -0.04 8.84
N LYS A 29 17.32 0.36 9.51
CA LYS A 29 16.26 -0.56 9.93
C LYS A 29 15.38 -0.95 8.73
N PHE A 30 15.07 0.00 7.87
CA PHE A 30 14.26 -0.22 6.67
C PHE A 30 14.86 -1.28 5.74
N SER A 31 16.17 -1.21 5.50
CA SER A 31 16.88 -2.19 4.66
C SER A 31 16.72 -3.63 5.15
N LYS A 32 16.47 -3.85 6.45
CA LYS A 32 16.25 -5.20 7.00
C LYS A 32 14.85 -5.76 6.73
N ILE A 33 13.87 -4.90 6.48
CA ILE A 33 12.48 -5.32 6.23
C ILE A 33 12.11 -5.32 4.75
N ARG A 34 12.78 -4.47 3.96
CA ARG A 34 12.51 -4.32 2.51
C ARG A 34 12.61 -5.65 1.76
N ASP A 35 13.59 -6.48 2.10
CA ASP A 35 13.92 -7.70 1.35
C ASP A 35 13.30 -8.96 2.00
N LEU A 36 12.53 -8.80 3.09
CA LEU A 36 11.83 -9.91 3.73
C LEU A 36 10.56 -10.26 2.95
N PRO A 37 10.35 -11.53 2.58
CA PRO A 37 9.12 -11.95 1.94
C PRO A 37 7.92 -11.74 2.89
N TYR A 38 6.81 -11.25 2.35
CA TYR A 38 5.61 -10.97 3.14
C TYR A 38 5.05 -12.21 3.86
N TYR A 39 5.29 -13.42 3.33
CA TYR A 39 4.84 -14.67 3.95
C TYR A 39 5.62 -15.11 5.20
N GLN A 40 6.81 -14.54 5.49
CA GLN A 40 7.61 -14.93 6.66
C GLN A 40 7.09 -14.26 7.95
N ARG A 41 6.23 -14.94 8.72
CA ARG A 41 5.41 -14.29 9.76
C ARG A 41 6.19 -13.68 10.95
N ASN A 42 6.83 -14.50 11.77
CA ASN A 42 7.33 -14.08 13.08
C ASN A 42 8.49 -13.06 13.00
N ARG A 43 9.34 -13.19 11.99
CA ARG A 43 10.48 -12.27 11.81
C ARG A 43 9.99 -10.89 11.38
N TYR A 44 9.06 -10.83 10.43
CA TYR A 44 8.59 -9.56 9.87
C TYR A 44 7.92 -8.67 10.92
N ASP A 45 6.99 -9.19 11.74
CA ASP A 45 6.22 -8.38 12.70
C ASP A 45 7.14 -7.71 13.74
N THR A 46 8.18 -8.43 14.19
CA THR A 46 9.19 -7.89 15.11
C THR A 46 10.00 -6.76 14.47
N TYR A 47 10.38 -6.89 13.20
CA TYR A 47 11.10 -5.85 12.47
C TYR A 47 10.20 -4.67 12.11
N PHE A 48 8.95 -4.93 11.69
CA PHE A 48 7.95 -3.94 11.32
C PHE A 48 7.76 -2.94 12.45
N TYR A 49 7.44 -3.39 13.67
CA TYR A 49 7.23 -2.50 14.80
C TYR A 49 8.46 -1.62 15.09
N LYS A 50 9.67 -2.20 15.00
CA LYS A 50 10.93 -1.49 15.22
C LYS A 50 11.21 -0.44 14.14
N VAL A 51 10.87 -0.71 12.88
CA VAL A 51 11.07 0.20 11.74
C VAL A 51 10.02 1.30 11.79
N PHE A 52 8.75 0.92 11.91
CA PHE A 52 7.61 1.82 11.99
C PHE A 52 7.78 2.83 13.12
N LYS A 53 8.13 2.39 14.34
CA LYS A 53 8.40 3.27 15.48
C LYS A 53 9.43 4.36 15.17
N VAL A 54 10.53 4.00 14.50
CA VAL A 54 11.59 4.97 14.18
C VAL A 54 11.13 5.94 13.08
N TYR A 55 10.40 5.47 12.06
CA TYR A 55 9.83 6.37 11.06
C TYR A 55 8.75 7.28 11.62
N THR A 56 7.90 6.83 12.55
CA THR A 56 6.94 7.71 13.24
C THR A 56 7.64 8.78 14.06
N GLN A 57 8.71 8.41 14.78
CA GLN A 57 9.57 9.37 15.50
C GLN A 57 10.20 10.38 14.54
N LEU A 58 10.76 9.90 13.42
CA LEU A 58 11.36 10.74 12.40
C LEU A 58 10.34 11.71 11.78
N TRP A 59 9.16 11.20 11.43
CA TRP A 59 8.08 11.96 10.84
C TRP A 59 7.57 13.05 11.80
N LYS A 60 7.45 12.74 13.09
CA LYS A 60 7.07 13.73 14.10
C LYS A 60 8.17 14.78 14.29
N PHE A 61 9.43 14.33 14.45
CA PHE A 61 10.57 15.22 14.68
C PHE A 61 10.73 16.26 13.55
N GLN A 62 10.58 15.84 12.30
CA GLN A 62 10.69 16.75 11.16
C GLN A 62 9.53 17.74 11.05
N GLN A 63 8.32 17.40 11.52
CA GLN A 63 7.21 18.35 11.57
C GLN A 63 7.46 19.43 12.62
N GLU A 64 7.88 19.03 13.83
CA GLU A 64 8.11 19.93 14.95
C GLU A 64 9.31 20.87 14.73
N ASN A 65 10.30 20.43 13.93
CA ASN A 65 11.54 21.17 13.71
C ASN A 65 11.72 21.66 12.27
N ARG A 66 10.65 21.67 11.46
CA ARG A 66 10.68 21.93 10.01
C ARG A 66 11.54 23.13 9.63
N GLN A 67 11.31 24.28 10.26
CA GLN A 67 11.97 25.54 9.90
C GLN A 67 13.49 25.44 10.04
N LYS A 68 13.95 24.99 11.21
CA LYS A 68 15.39 24.80 11.51
C LYS A 68 16.05 23.78 10.58
N LEU A 69 15.33 22.72 10.20
CA LEU A 69 15.85 21.70 9.29
C LEU A 69 16.00 22.24 7.86
N VAL A 70 15.04 23.05 7.39
CA VAL A 70 15.12 23.69 6.07
C VAL A 70 16.28 24.69 6.02
N GLU A 71 16.46 25.49 7.09
CA GLU A 71 17.62 26.38 7.25
C GLU A 71 18.95 25.60 7.27
N ALA A 72 18.95 24.40 7.84
CA ALA A 72 20.09 23.47 7.81
C ALA A 72 20.22 22.67 6.51
N GLY A 73 19.42 22.96 5.48
CA GLY A 73 19.56 22.40 4.13
C GLY A 73 18.62 21.26 3.76
N LEU A 74 17.67 20.86 4.62
CA LEU A 74 16.67 19.83 4.31
C LEU A 74 15.88 20.19 3.05
N LYS A 75 15.90 19.28 2.08
CA LYS A 75 15.21 19.44 0.80
C LYS A 75 13.79 18.88 0.86
N ARG A 76 12.92 19.44 0.02
CA ARG A 76 11.52 19.04 -0.11
C ARG A 76 11.39 17.54 -0.46
N TRP A 77 12.21 17.06 -1.39
CA TRP A 77 12.17 15.66 -1.83
C TRP A 77 12.57 14.66 -0.74
N GLU A 78 13.39 15.06 0.24
CA GLU A 78 13.79 14.19 1.36
C GLU A 78 12.62 13.90 2.28
N ILE A 79 11.73 14.88 2.46
CA ILE A 79 10.48 14.71 3.20
C ILE A 79 9.53 13.80 2.42
N GLY A 80 9.50 13.96 1.09
CA GLY A 80 8.77 13.05 0.19
C GLY A 80 9.26 11.61 0.27
N ASP A 81 10.57 11.39 0.37
CA ASP A 81 11.17 10.06 0.52
C ASP A 81 10.72 9.42 1.84
N ILE A 82 10.76 10.17 2.97
CA ILE A 82 10.25 9.68 4.27
C ILE A 82 8.77 9.30 4.18
N ALA A 83 7.93 10.17 3.61
CA ALA A 83 6.50 9.89 3.44
C ALA A 83 6.26 8.65 2.55
N SER A 84 7.01 8.52 1.45
CA SER A 84 6.95 7.35 0.57
C SER A 84 7.38 6.06 1.30
N ARG A 85 8.34 6.12 2.22
CA ARG A 85 8.75 4.95 3.03
C ARG A 85 7.69 4.55 4.04
N ILE A 86 7.03 5.50 4.68
CA ILE A 86 5.90 5.22 5.58
C ILE A 86 4.74 4.58 4.80
N GLY A 87 4.40 5.12 3.63
CA GLY A 87 3.43 4.51 2.73
C GLY A 87 3.81 3.07 2.35
N GLN A 88 5.09 2.81 2.09
CA GLN A 88 5.60 1.45 1.81
C GLN A 88 5.45 0.50 3.01
N LEU A 89 5.68 0.98 4.25
CA LEU A 89 5.49 0.17 5.45
C LEU A 89 4.02 -0.22 5.65
N TYR A 90 3.11 0.73 5.47
CA TYR A 90 1.67 0.46 5.52
C TYR A 90 1.24 -0.56 4.47
N PHE A 91 1.67 -0.41 3.22
CA PHE A 91 1.36 -1.39 2.18
C PHE A 91 1.93 -2.78 2.51
N GLY A 92 3.17 -2.84 3.03
CA GLY A 92 3.77 -4.10 3.45
C GLY A 92 3.01 -4.80 4.58
N GLN A 93 2.42 -4.03 5.50
CA GLN A 93 1.55 -4.56 6.54
C GLN A 93 0.22 -5.06 5.97
N TYR A 94 -0.41 -4.32 5.04
CA TYR A 94 -1.59 -4.78 4.32
C TYR A 94 -1.35 -6.12 3.60
N MET A 95 -0.22 -6.27 2.89
CA MET A 95 0.13 -7.52 2.20
C MET A 95 0.23 -8.74 3.11
N ARG A 96 0.30 -8.54 4.44
CA ARG A 96 0.38 -9.62 5.44
C ARG A 96 -0.93 -9.88 6.17
N THR A 97 -1.62 -8.80 6.52
CA THR A 97 -2.82 -8.88 7.36
C THR A 97 -4.09 -8.89 6.51
N SER A 98 -4.02 -8.39 5.28
CA SER A 98 -5.17 -8.12 4.41
C SER A 98 -6.18 -7.15 5.04
N GLU A 99 -5.74 -6.31 5.98
CA GLU A 99 -6.55 -5.27 6.62
C GLU A 99 -6.51 -4.00 5.76
N ALA A 100 -7.65 -3.57 5.19
CA ALA A 100 -7.62 -2.47 4.23
C ALA A 100 -7.41 -1.09 4.87
N SER A 101 -7.51 -0.97 6.20
CA SER A 101 -7.08 0.23 6.92
C SER A 101 -5.62 0.57 6.60
N TYR A 102 -4.72 -0.41 6.62
CA TYR A 102 -3.32 -0.20 6.23
C TYR A 102 -3.16 0.14 4.75
N LEU A 103 -3.96 -0.44 3.86
CA LEU A 103 -3.93 -0.11 2.44
C LEU A 103 -4.34 1.35 2.20
N SER A 104 -5.34 1.81 2.94
CA SER A 104 -5.86 3.19 2.88
C SER A 104 -4.86 4.20 3.41
N GLU A 105 -4.22 3.90 4.54
CA GLU A 105 -3.11 4.70 5.06
C GLU A 105 -1.97 4.80 4.04
N SER A 106 -1.62 3.70 3.37
CA SER A 106 -0.61 3.71 2.32
C SER A 106 -0.99 4.66 1.17
N TYR A 107 -2.25 4.61 0.74
CA TYR A 107 -2.78 5.51 -0.29
C TYR A 107 -2.68 6.98 0.15
N ILE A 108 -3.10 7.33 1.36
CA ILE A 108 -3.04 8.70 1.89
C ILE A 108 -1.60 9.23 1.84
N PHE A 109 -0.62 8.43 2.26
CA PHE A 109 0.79 8.85 2.20
C PHE A 109 1.25 9.07 0.76
N TYR A 110 0.95 8.15 -0.15
CA TYR A 110 1.37 8.30 -1.55
C TYR A 110 0.64 9.43 -2.29
N GLU A 111 -0.65 9.61 -2.06
CA GLU A 111 -1.43 10.73 -2.58
C GLU A 111 -0.89 12.07 -2.05
N ALA A 112 -0.55 12.15 -0.75
CA ALA A 112 0.09 13.33 -0.19
C ALA A 112 1.48 13.60 -0.79
N VAL A 113 2.23 12.55 -1.14
CA VAL A 113 3.52 12.70 -1.83
C VAL A 113 3.33 13.30 -3.22
N LEU A 114 2.34 12.79 -3.96
CA LEU A 114 2.00 13.24 -5.31
C LEU A 114 1.49 14.69 -5.31
N THR A 115 0.43 14.96 -4.56
CA THR A 115 -0.32 16.24 -4.56
C THR A 115 0.51 17.42 -4.06
N ARG A 116 1.45 17.18 -3.14
CA ARG A 116 2.37 18.21 -2.63
C ARG A 116 3.62 18.37 -3.49
N GLU A 117 3.73 17.61 -4.57
CA GLU A 117 4.83 17.68 -5.54
C GLU A 117 6.22 17.63 -4.87
N TYR A 118 6.42 16.75 -3.87
CA TYR A 118 7.68 16.77 -3.10
C TYR A 118 8.95 16.57 -3.95
N PHE A 119 8.82 15.90 -5.09
CA PHE A 119 9.93 15.61 -5.99
C PHE A 119 10.21 16.70 -7.04
N LYS A 120 9.38 17.76 -7.14
CA LYS A 120 9.48 18.78 -8.19
C LYS A 120 10.83 19.50 -8.23
N ASP A 121 11.32 19.93 -7.07
CA ASP A 121 12.52 20.77 -6.96
C ASP A 121 13.85 20.01 -7.17
N GLY A 122 13.79 18.68 -7.25
CA GLY A 122 14.96 17.81 -7.44
C GLY A 122 14.98 17.08 -8.79
N MET A 123 14.04 17.40 -9.68
CA MET A 123 13.96 16.79 -11.01
C MET A 123 15.27 17.02 -11.78
N PHE A 124 15.80 15.92 -12.36
CA PHE A 124 16.96 15.89 -13.26
C PHE A 124 18.30 16.35 -12.67
N GLN A 125 18.39 16.63 -11.37
CA GLN A 125 19.67 16.92 -10.71
C GLN A 125 20.52 15.67 -10.53
N ASP A 126 19.86 14.55 -10.21
CA ASP A 126 20.49 13.26 -9.93
C ASP A 126 19.62 12.14 -10.50
N VAL A 127 20.27 11.21 -11.21
CA VAL A 127 19.62 10.01 -11.73
C VAL A 127 19.08 9.13 -10.62
N ASN A 128 19.70 9.12 -9.44
CA ASN A 128 19.21 8.37 -8.28
C ASN A 128 17.90 8.96 -7.75
N LEU A 129 17.78 10.28 -7.71
CA LEU A 129 16.56 10.96 -7.28
C LEU A 129 15.42 10.72 -8.29
N SER A 130 15.72 10.77 -9.57
CA SER A 130 14.77 10.42 -10.64
C SER A 130 14.31 8.96 -10.50
N ASN A 131 15.22 8.04 -10.20
CA ASN A 131 14.90 6.64 -9.88
C ASN A 131 14.07 6.48 -8.60
N LYS A 132 14.23 7.35 -7.59
CA LYS A 132 13.36 7.34 -6.40
C LYS A 132 11.93 7.69 -6.78
N GLN A 133 11.73 8.72 -7.60
CA GLN A 133 10.40 9.11 -8.06
C GLN A 133 9.74 8.06 -8.97
N LEU A 134 10.49 7.48 -9.92
CA LEU A 134 10.01 6.36 -10.75
C LEU A 134 9.52 5.19 -9.86
N ARG A 135 10.30 4.84 -8.82
CA ARG A 135 9.92 3.80 -7.86
C ARG A 135 8.73 4.20 -6.99
N PHE A 136 8.60 5.46 -6.61
CA PHE A 136 7.44 5.98 -5.90
C PHE A 136 6.17 5.81 -6.76
N LEU A 137 6.17 6.30 -8.00
CA LEU A 137 5.04 6.16 -8.93
C LEU A 137 4.67 4.70 -9.13
N ALA A 138 5.68 3.83 -9.32
CA ALA A 138 5.46 2.40 -9.50
C ALA A 138 4.74 1.76 -8.30
N ARG A 139 5.16 2.09 -7.08
CA ARG A 139 4.52 1.58 -5.84
C ARG A 139 3.13 2.16 -5.63
N PHE A 140 2.95 3.45 -5.92
CA PHE A 140 1.64 4.09 -5.78
C PHE A 140 0.62 3.47 -6.75
N MET A 141 1.03 3.14 -7.97
CA MET A 141 0.18 2.39 -8.91
C MET A 141 -0.23 1.03 -8.35
N THR A 142 0.66 0.29 -7.69
CA THR A 142 0.30 -0.98 -7.04
C THR A 142 -0.79 -0.77 -5.99
N VAL A 143 -0.65 0.24 -5.12
CA VAL A 143 -1.67 0.57 -4.12
C VAL A 143 -3.01 0.93 -4.78
N CYS A 144 -2.99 1.76 -5.83
CA CYS A 144 -4.18 2.16 -6.55
C CYS A 144 -4.86 0.99 -7.28
N LEU A 145 -4.09 0.06 -7.85
CA LEU A 145 -4.61 -1.17 -8.45
C LEU A 145 -5.35 -2.00 -7.39
N VAL A 146 -4.71 -2.23 -6.24
CA VAL A 146 -5.31 -3.02 -5.16
C VAL A 146 -6.52 -2.33 -4.55
N LEU A 147 -6.58 -0.99 -4.53
CA LEU A 147 -7.77 -0.21 -4.11
C LEU A 147 -8.84 -0.05 -5.21
N ASN A 148 -8.63 -0.61 -6.39
CA ASN A 148 -9.53 -0.46 -7.54
C ASN A 148 -9.73 1.01 -7.99
N ARG A 149 -8.71 1.86 -7.82
CA ARG A 149 -8.72 3.29 -8.21
C ARG A 149 -8.18 3.46 -9.64
N HIS A 150 -8.94 3.02 -10.64
CA HIS A 150 -8.46 2.97 -12.03
C HIS A 150 -8.11 4.33 -12.64
N ASP A 151 -8.87 5.37 -12.32
CA ASP A 151 -8.60 6.71 -12.84
C ASP A 151 -7.25 7.24 -12.34
N MET A 152 -6.96 7.01 -11.04
CA MET A 152 -5.65 7.32 -10.47
C MET A 152 -4.54 6.49 -11.13
N VAL A 153 -4.76 5.19 -11.36
CA VAL A 153 -3.79 4.36 -12.11
C VAL A 153 -3.54 4.92 -13.51
N PHE A 154 -4.58 5.35 -14.22
CA PHE A 154 -4.44 5.97 -15.54
C PHE A 154 -3.58 7.24 -15.49
N GLN A 155 -3.85 8.13 -14.53
CA GLN A 155 -3.07 9.35 -14.32
C GLN A 155 -1.60 9.03 -14.01
N LEU A 156 -1.34 8.09 -13.10
CA LEU A 156 0.01 7.69 -12.70
C LEU A 156 0.80 7.04 -13.84
N VAL A 157 0.16 6.25 -14.71
CA VAL A 157 0.81 5.68 -15.90
C VAL A 157 1.27 6.77 -16.84
N ASN A 158 0.47 7.82 -17.04
CA ASN A 158 0.84 8.93 -17.91
C ASN A 158 1.99 9.73 -17.31
N GLN A 159 1.97 10.00 -16.00
CA GLN A 159 3.08 10.65 -15.32
C GLN A 159 4.37 9.83 -15.36
N LEU A 160 4.28 8.49 -15.19
CA LEU A 160 5.45 7.62 -15.28
C LEU A 160 6.08 7.67 -16.68
N LYS A 161 5.27 7.69 -17.74
CA LYS A 161 5.76 7.83 -19.12
C LYS A 161 6.47 9.15 -19.34
N MET A 162 5.83 10.26 -18.94
CA MET A 162 6.41 11.60 -19.09
C MET A 162 7.75 11.71 -18.35
N LEU A 163 7.77 11.28 -17.09
CA LEU A 163 8.99 11.29 -16.28
C LEU A 163 10.09 10.41 -16.90
N LEU A 164 9.74 9.22 -17.40
CA LEU A 164 10.70 8.32 -18.03
C LEU A 164 11.30 8.94 -19.31
N ASP A 165 10.50 9.63 -20.13
CA ASP A 165 10.98 10.27 -21.35
C ASP A 165 11.82 11.52 -21.04
N GLU A 166 11.51 12.25 -19.98
CA GLU A 166 12.36 13.31 -19.45
C GLU A 166 13.69 12.77 -18.91
N CYS A 167 13.66 11.67 -18.14
CA CYS A 167 14.88 11.02 -17.64
C CYS A 167 15.82 10.58 -18.77
N LYS A 168 15.29 10.01 -19.86
CA LYS A 168 16.11 9.63 -21.03
C LYS A 168 16.75 10.85 -21.71
N ARG A 169 16.05 11.98 -21.74
CA ARG A 169 16.58 13.23 -22.32
C ARG A 169 17.68 13.82 -21.45
N ALA A 170 17.49 13.81 -20.13
CA ALA A 170 18.43 14.36 -19.16
C ALA A 170 19.67 13.47 -18.94
N PHE A 171 19.52 12.14 -18.99
CA PHE A 171 20.57 11.17 -18.65
C PHE A 171 20.81 10.20 -19.81
N GLN A 172 21.43 10.70 -20.88
CA GLN A 172 21.62 9.93 -22.12
C GLN A 172 22.55 8.72 -21.96
N GLU A 173 23.48 8.77 -21.00
CA GLU A 173 24.43 7.69 -20.71
C GLU A 173 23.80 6.54 -19.90
N ASN A 174 22.63 6.75 -19.29
CA ASN A 174 21.97 5.76 -18.45
C ASN A 174 20.97 4.91 -19.24
N ASP A 175 21.00 3.60 -19.01
CA ASP A 175 20.02 2.68 -19.58
C ASP A 175 18.73 2.65 -18.74
N PHE A 176 17.60 2.95 -19.38
CA PHE A 176 16.27 2.89 -18.78
C PHE A 176 15.45 1.68 -19.27
N LYS A 177 16.08 0.62 -19.80
CA LYS A 177 15.39 -0.60 -20.28
C LYS A 177 14.44 -1.20 -19.25
N GLU A 178 14.85 -1.33 -17.99
CA GLU A 178 13.98 -1.88 -16.93
C GLU A 178 12.72 -1.03 -16.75
N TRP A 179 12.85 0.30 -16.75
CA TRP A 179 11.71 1.20 -16.64
C TRP A 179 10.81 1.18 -17.88
N LYS A 180 11.38 1.00 -19.08
CA LYS A 180 10.60 0.76 -20.30
C LYS A 180 9.76 -0.51 -20.15
N LEU A 181 10.32 -1.59 -19.60
CA LEU A 181 9.60 -2.83 -19.31
C LEU A 181 8.47 -2.59 -18.30
N VAL A 182 8.72 -1.86 -17.21
CA VAL A 182 7.68 -1.51 -16.21
C VAL A 182 6.50 -0.76 -16.86
N VAL A 183 6.78 0.21 -17.73
CA VAL A 183 5.74 0.94 -18.48
C VAL A 183 4.97 0.02 -19.44
N GLN A 184 5.67 -0.88 -20.15
CA GLN A 184 5.02 -1.84 -21.04
C GLN A 184 4.12 -2.81 -20.26
N GLU A 185 4.60 -3.34 -19.13
CA GLU A 185 3.86 -4.23 -18.24
C GLU A 185 2.55 -3.57 -17.75
N ILE A 186 2.61 -2.36 -17.18
CA ILE A 186 1.39 -1.71 -16.67
C ILE A 186 0.40 -1.35 -17.78
N VAL A 187 0.88 -0.95 -18.96
CA VAL A 187 0.02 -0.68 -20.11
C VAL A 187 -0.67 -1.95 -20.58
N LYS A 188 0.06 -3.08 -20.65
CA LYS A 188 -0.51 -4.39 -21.01
C LYS A 188 -1.51 -4.86 -19.96
N PHE A 189 -1.17 -4.73 -18.67
CA PHE A 189 -2.03 -5.08 -17.55
C PHE A 189 -3.35 -4.30 -17.59
N ARG A 190 -3.30 -2.98 -17.75
CA ARG A 190 -4.49 -2.13 -17.83
C ARG A 190 -5.34 -2.43 -19.07
N LYS A 191 -4.74 -2.80 -20.20
CA LYS A 191 -5.50 -3.21 -21.39
C LYS A 191 -6.24 -4.53 -21.19
N ALA A 192 -5.62 -5.48 -20.49
CA ALA A 192 -6.19 -6.80 -20.25
C ALA A 192 -7.24 -6.83 -19.13
N TYR A 193 -7.19 -5.87 -18.20
CA TYR A 193 -8.06 -5.84 -17.03
C TYR A 193 -9.56 -5.59 -17.32
N PRO A 194 -9.98 -4.57 -18.09
CA PRO A 194 -11.40 -4.25 -18.33
C PRO A 194 -12.20 -5.36 -19.01
N ALA A 195 -11.54 -6.28 -19.73
CA ALA A 195 -12.21 -7.37 -20.45
C ALA A 195 -13.11 -8.26 -19.57
N PHE A 196 -12.98 -8.17 -18.24
CA PHE A 196 -13.73 -8.98 -17.27
C PHE A 196 -14.69 -8.15 -16.40
N MET A 197 -14.59 -6.82 -16.43
CA MET A 197 -15.44 -5.94 -15.60
C MET A 197 -16.87 -5.84 -16.13
N ASN A 198 -17.12 -6.23 -17.38
CA ASN A 198 -18.44 -6.18 -18.01
C ASN A 198 -19.38 -7.35 -17.61
N ILE A 199 -18.93 -8.25 -16.72
CA ILE A 199 -19.67 -9.49 -16.38
C ILE A 199 -20.19 -9.45 -14.94
N ARG A 200 -19.36 -9.05 -13.97
CA ARG A 200 -19.69 -8.92 -12.54
C ARG A 200 -18.53 -8.25 -11.80
N PRO A 201 -18.77 -7.49 -10.71
CA PRO A 201 -17.70 -7.08 -9.80
C PRO A 201 -16.92 -8.29 -9.29
N LEU A 202 -15.59 -8.17 -9.22
CA LEU A 202 -14.76 -9.23 -8.65
C LEU A 202 -14.94 -9.33 -7.13
N ARG A 203 -15.25 -8.21 -6.47
CA ARG A 203 -15.46 -8.12 -5.01
C ARG A 203 -16.92 -8.35 -4.64
N TYR A 204 -17.13 -8.60 -3.35
CA TYR A 204 -18.45 -8.51 -2.73
C TYR A 204 -19.11 -7.16 -3.04
N SER A 205 -20.35 -7.22 -3.50
CA SER A 205 -21.20 -6.10 -3.84
C SER A 205 -22.55 -6.32 -3.14
N VAL A 206 -22.87 -5.48 -2.16
CA VAL A 206 -24.16 -5.53 -1.43
C VAL A 206 -25.38 -5.53 -2.37
N VAL A 207 -25.25 -4.92 -3.55
CA VAL A 207 -26.31 -4.85 -4.57
C VAL A 207 -26.51 -6.20 -5.31
N LEU A 208 -25.45 -6.99 -5.45
CA LEU A 208 -25.43 -8.19 -6.32
C LEU A 208 -25.26 -9.50 -5.56
N ASP A 209 -24.71 -9.43 -4.34
CA ASP A 209 -24.35 -10.57 -3.52
C ASP A 209 -25.24 -10.64 -2.29
N LEU A 210 -25.64 -11.85 -1.93
CA LEU A 210 -26.34 -12.10 -0.67
C LEU A 210 -25.39 -11.86 0.50
N HIS A 211 -25.93 -11.26 1.57
CA HIS A 211 -25.20 -11.13 2.82
C HIS A 211 -24.72 -12.52 3.29
N PRO A 212 -23.49 -12.67 3.82
CA PRO A 212 -22.94 -13.96 4.24
C PRO A 212 -23.85 -14.75 5.20
N ASP A 213 -24.60 -14.06 6.07
CA ASP A 213 -25.55 -14.71 7.00
C ASP A 213 -26.82 -15.24 6.32
N CYS A 214 -27.12 -14.80 5.10
CA CYS A 214 -28.26 -15.26 4.31
C CYS A 214 -27.90 -16.45 3.41
N LEU A 215 -26.62 -16.84 3.34
CA LEU A 215 -26.20 -17.98 2.54
C LEU A 215 -26.68 -19.29 3.18
N PRO A 216 -27.13 -20.27 2.37
CA PRO A 216 -27.56 -21.57 2.89
C PRO A 216 -26.44 -22.19 3.72
N GLN A 217 -26.72 -22.46 4.99
CA GLN A 217 -25.76 -23.12 5.85
C GLN A 217 -25.52 -24.52 5.30
N VAL A 218 -24.27 -24.84 4.95
CA VAL A 218 -23.91 -26.18 4.46
C VAL A 218 -24.32 -27.18 5.53
N VAL A 219 -25.33 -27.99 5.19
CA VAL A 219 -25.98 -28.99 6.03
C VAL A 219 -24.97 -30.11 6.27
N GLU A 220 -24.02 -29.91 7.18
CA GLU A 220 -23.18 -30.95 7.87
C GLU A 220 -21.90 -30.41 8.54
N ALA A 221 -21.63 -29.11 8.55
CA ALA A 221 -20.46 -28.62 9.29
C ALA A 221 -20.77 -28.55 10.81
N LYS A 222 -20.26 -29.51 11.61
CA LYS A 222 -20.30 -29.47 13.09
C LYS A 222 -19.67 -28.19 13.69
N ARG A 223 -18.96 -27.39 12.89
CA ARG A 223 -18.28 -26.15 13.26
C ARG A 223 -18.49 -25.08 12.18
N LYS A 224 -18.60 -23.82 12.60
CA LYS A 224 -18.70 -22.66 11.70
C LYS A 224 -17.34 -22.38 11.05
N LEU A 225 -17.04 -23.03 9.93
CA LEU A 225 -15.80 -22.84 9.18
C LEU A 225 -15.73 -21.42 8.59
N ARG A 226 -14.62 -20.72 8.80
CA ARG A 226 -14.33 -19.41 8.18
C ARG A 226 -13.01 -19.43 7.44
N LEU A 227 -12.99 -18.89 6.22
CA LEU A 227 -11.79 -18.71 5.43
C LEU A 227 -10.84 -17.73 6.14
N ARG A 228 -9.67 -18.21 6.60
CA ARG A 228 -8.70 -17.37 7.34
C ARG A 228 -7.46 -17.02 6.55
N ASP A 229 -6.92 -17.97 5.80
CA ASP A 229 -5.69 -17.82 5.03
C ASP A 229 -5.91 -18.39 3.63
N ALA A 230 -5.38 -17.69 2.62
CA ALA A 230 -5.44 -18.03 1.21
C ALA A 230 -4.04 -17.90 0.58
N LEU A 231 -3.63 -18.92 -0.17
CA LEU A 231 -2.44 -18.87 -1.02
C LEU A 231 -2.85 -18.59 -2.46
N LEU A 232 -2.35 -17.49 -3.02
CA LEU A 232 -2.63 -17.05 -4.38
C LEU A 232 -1.39 -17.26 -5.23
N CYS A 233 -1.49 -18.13 -6.22
CA CYS A 233 -0.41 -18.38 -7.16
C CYS A 233 -0.96 -18.67 -8.55
N SER A 234 -0.15 -18.35 -9.56
CA SER A 234 -0.45 -18.64 -10.95
C SER A 234 0.80 -19.19 -11.61
N TYR A 235 0.61 -20.14 -12.54
CA TYR A 235 1.69 -20.93 -13.15
C TYR A 235 1.68 -20.89 -14.68
N HIS A 236 0.96 -19.94 -15.27
CA HIS A 236 0.83 -19.82 -16.71
C HIS A 236 2.07 -19.12 -17.33
N PRO A 237 2.60 -19.63 -18.45
CA PRO A 237 3.68 -18.96 -19.17
C PRO A 237 3.17 -17.63 -19.75
N ASN A 238 4.05 -16.62 -19.80
CA ASN A 238 3.78 -15.31 -20.44
C ASN A 238 2.56 -14.54 -19.90
N GLU A 239 2.19 -14.78 -18.63
CA GLU A 239 1.13 -14.04 -17.95
C GLU A 239 1.30 -12.53 -18.05
N VAL A 240 0.18 -11.84 -18.24
CA VAL A 240 0.12 -10.40 -18.08
C VAL A 240 0.33 -10.09 -16.60
N LYS A 241 1.33 -9.26 -16.29
CA LYS A 241 1.65 -8.87 -14.92
C LYS A 241 2.03 -7.40 -14.84
N TYR A 242 2.05 -6.91 -13.61
CA TYR A 242 2.70 -5.67 -13.25
C TYR A 242 3.44 -5.89 -11.93
N SER A 243 4.77 -5.70 -11.93
CA SER A 243 5.61 -6.07 -10.80
C SER A 243 5.50 -7.59 -10.51
N GLU A 244 5.26 -7.96 -9.25
CA GLU A 244 5.03 -9.35 -8.79
C GLU A 244 3.57 -9.79 -8.91
N LEU A 245 2.66 -8.89 -9.29
CA LEU A 245 1.23 -9.14 -9.35
C LEU A 245 0.81 -9.52 -10.77
N THR A 246 0.46 -10.78 -10.95
CA THR A 246 -0.08 -11.29 -12.22
C THR A 246 -1.56 -10.96 -12.33
N LEU A 247 -2.10 -10.93 -13.55
CA LEU A 247 -3.51 -10.60 -13.77
C LEU A 247 -4.43 -11.58 -13.04
N ASP A 248 -4.07 -12.87 -12.97
CA ASP A 248 -4.86 -13.88 -12.28
C ASP A 248 -4.74 -13.78 -10.76
N THR A 249 -3.52 -13.57 -10.23
CA THR A 249 -3.35 -13.33 -8.79
C THR A 249 -4.00 -12.03 -8.34
N PHE A 250 -4.03 -11.00 -9.18
CA PHE A 250 -4.82 -9.80 -8.94
C PHE A 250 -6.32 -10.11 -8.89
N ARG A 251 -6.87 -10.85 -9.84
CA ARG A 251 -8.29 -11.23 -9.81
C ARG A 251 -8.64 -12.03 -8.56
N MET A 252 -7.83 -13.03 -8.23
CA MET A 252 -8.01 -13.83 -7.01
C MET A 252 -7.93 -12.95 -5.75
N LEU A 253 -6.99 -11.99 -5.70
CA LEU A 253 -6.89 -11.02 -4.62
C LEU A 253 -8.19 -10.23 -4.50
N GLN A 254 -8.68 -9.66 -5.61
CA GLN A 254 -9.93 -8.88 -5.65
C GLN A 254 -11.16 -9.72 -5.23
N CYS A 255 -11.24 -11.00 -5.63
CA CYS A 255 -12.32 -11.90 -5.22
C CYS A 255 -12.41 -12.17 -3.71
N LEU A 256 -11.31 -11.99 -3.00
CA LEU A 256 -11.21 -12.29 -1.58
C LEU A 256 -11.24 -11.03 -0.70
N GLU A 257 -11.49 -9.85 -1.28
CA GLU A 257 -11.69 -8.61 -0.51
C GLU A 257 -13.19 -8.37 -0.24
N TRP A 258 -13.56 -8.29 1.04
CA TRP A 258 -14.90 -7.93 1.51
C TRP A 258 -15.20 -6.43 1.35
N GLU A 259 -14.16 -5.58 1.37
CA GLU A 259 -14.33 -4.13 1.45
C GLU A 259 -14.33 -3.42 0.09
N PRO A 260 -15.16 -2.37 -0.04
CA PRO A 260 -15.77 -1.99 -1.30
C PRO A 260 -14.86 -1.04 -2.05
N SER A 261 -14.66 -1.31 -3.33
CA SER A 261 -14.34 -0.24 -4.25
C SER A 261 -15.53 0.73 -4.32
N GLY A 262 -15.50 1.83 -3.55
CA GLY A 262 -16.14 3.12 -3.84
C GLY A 262 -17.68 3.18 -4.05
N SER A 263 -18.29 4.28 -3.61
CA SER A 263 -19.67 4.74 -3.88
C SER A 263 -20.87 3.86 -3.46
N PHE A 264 -20.73 2.55 -3.29
CA PHE A 264 -21.86 1.67 -2.95
C PHE A 264 -22.19 1.63 -1.45
N TYR A 265 -21.23 1.97 -0.59
CA TYR A 265 -21.48 2.24 0.83
C TYR A 265 -21.78 3.74 0.99
N GLN A 266 -22.93 4.20 0.50
CA GLN A 266 -23.57 5.36 1.11
C GLN A 266 -24.24 4.84 2.36
N THR A 267 -23.67 5.14 3.53
CA THR A 267 -24.35 4.96 4.82
C THR A 267 -25.75 5.56 4.69
N GLY A 268 -26.76 4.72 4.93
CA GLY A 268 -28.16 5.03 4.67
C GLY A 268 -28.57 6.42 5.13
N GLY A 269 -29.38 7.07 4.28
CA GLY A 269 -29.92 8.39 4.53
C GLY A 269 -30.59 8.48 5.89
N VAL A 270 -30.15 9.45 6.68
CA VAL A 270 -31.02 10.06 7.68
C VAL A 270 -32.11 10.79 6.90
N PRO A 271 -33.40 10.52 7.14
CA PRO A 271 -34.48 11.20 6.43
C PRO A 271 -34.46 12.71 6.76
N PRO A 272 -34.83 13.59 5.81
CA PRO A 272 -34.88 15.02 6.05
C PRO A 272 -36.12 15.35 6.88
N SER A 273 -36.02 15.23 8.20
CA SER A 273 -36.97 15.85 9.12
C SER A 273 -36.45 17.25 9.45
N GLY A 274 -37.19 18.24 8.98
CA GLY A 274 -36.76 19.64 8.92
C GLY A 274 -36.81 20.42 10.22
N VAL A 275 -36.49 21.70 10.02
CA VAL A 275 -36.65 22.89 10.88
C VAL A 275 -35.45 23.27 11.77
N GLY A 276 -34.81 24.38 11.35
CA GLY A 276 -34.15 25.42 12.19
C GLY A 276 -32.82 25.03 12.85
N THR A 277 -31.77 25.84 12.92
CA THR A 277 -31.52 27.29 12.80
C THR A 277 -29.98 27.47 12.78
N GLY A 278 -29.48 28.62 12.29
CA GLY A 278 -28.06 28.92 11.99
C GLY A 278 -27.04 28.78 13.14
N ILE A 279 -25.76 29.14 13.01
CA ILE A 279 -25.16 30.29 12.33
C ILE A 279 -23.66 30.00 12.10
N GLY A 280 -23.16 30.46 10.95
CA GLY A 280 -21.79 30.69 10.44
C GLY A 280 -20.51 30.34 11.23
N GLN A 281 -19.51 29.87 10.48
CA GLN A 281 -18.26 30.62 10.31
C GLN A 281 -17.48 30.21 9.05
N ASN A 282 -16.84 31.21 8.45
CA ASN A 282 -16.25 31.25 7.13
C ASN A 282 -14.95 30.43 7.00
N GLY A 283 -14.76 29.79 5.85
CA GLY A 283 -13.49 29.23 5.38
C GLY A 283 -13.70 28.53 4.04
N ALA A 284 -12.98 28.96 3.00
CA ALA A 284 -13.11 28.48 1.62
C ALA A 284 -13.16 26.94 1.49
N PRO A 285 -13.89 26.38 0.50
CA PRO A 285 -14.01 24.94 0.34
C PRO A 285 -12.66 24.36 -0.14
N GLY A 286 -11.88 23.84 0.81
CA GLY A 286 -10.80 22.91 0.50
C GLY A 286 -11.35 21.59 -0.03
N PRO A 287 -10.58 20.79 -0.78
CA PRO A 287 -11.04 19.52 -1.30
C PRO A 287 -11.50 18.66 -0.12
N SER A 288 -12.75 18.20 -0.20
CA SER A 288 -13.41 17.37 0.81
C SER A 288 -12.44 16.32 1.32
N ARG A 289 -12.08 16.36 2.60
CA ARG A 289 -11.34 15.27 3.24
C ARG A 289 -12.28 14.07 3.29
N VAL A 290 -12.30 13.28 2.21
CA VAL A 290 -12.96 11.98 2.18
C VAL A 290 -12.33 11.16 3.30
N ASN A 291 -13.14 10.75 4.26
CA ASN A 291 -12.66 10.03 5.43
C ASN A 291 -12.45 8.57 5.04
N TYR A 292 -11.36 8.31 4.32
CA TYR A 292 -11.09 7.01 3.69
C TYR A 292 -11.19 5.84 4.68
N SER A 293 -10.94 6.02 5.97
CA SER A 293 -11.00 4.95 6.97
C SER A 293 -12.41 4.58 7.44
N GLN A 294 -13.39 5.50 7.36
CA GLN A 294 -14.77 5.25 7.82
C GLN A 294 -15.67 4.66 6.73
N ASP A 295 -15.35 4.90 5.46
CA ASP A 295 -16.14 4.43 4.30
C ASP A 295 -15.82 2.99 3.86
N ILE A 296 -14.89 2.30 4.55
CA ILE A 296 -14.28 1.07 4.05
C ILE A 296 -14.83 -0.19 4.72
N SER A 297 -15.19 -0.15 6.00
CA SER A 297 -15.55 -1.37 6.74
C SER A 297 -17.04 -1.47 7.03
N ASP A 298 -17.73 -2.43 6.41
CA ASP A 298 -19.00 -2.93 6.92
C ASP A 298 -18.73 -3.79 8.16
N PRO A 299 -19.13 -3.36 9.38
CA PRO A 299 -18.86 -4.11 10.59
C PRO A 299 -19.63 -5.43 10.67
N THR A 300 -20.60 -5.65 9.78
CA THR A 300 -21.37 -6.89 9.69
C THR A 300 -20.67 -7.97 8.86
N LEU A 301 -19.69 -7.59 8.04
CA LEU A 301 -18.90 -8.54 7.26
C LEU A 301 -17.81 -9.20 8.11
N PRO A 302 -17.46 -10.47 7.80
CA PRO A 302 -16.31 -11.11 8.41
C PRO A 302 -14.99 -10.41 8.00
N PRO A 303 -13.91 -10.57 8.78
CA PRO A 303 -12.61 -10.03 8.41
C PRO A 303 -12.09 -10.64 7.12
N ASN A 304 -11.30 -9.86 6.37
CA ASN A 304 -10.65 -10.33 5.15
C ASN A 304 -9.76 -11.55 5.43
N PRO A 305 -9.83 -12.60 4.60
CA PRO A 305 -8.87 -13.67 4.69
C PRO A 305 -7.49 -13.10 4.35
N ARG A 306 -6.47 -13.61 5.04
CA ARG A 306 -5.08 -13.25 4.78
C ARG A 306 -4.61 -13.86 3.47
N LYS A 307 -3.96 -13.08 2.63
CA LYS A 307 -3.60 -13.49 1.27
C LYS A 307 -2.07 -13.52 1.13
N SER A 308 -1.51 -14.71 0.90
CA SER A 308 -0.10 -14.87 0.51
C SER A 308 -0.03 -14.95 -1.01
N ILE A 309 0.67 -14.03 -1.66
CA ILE A 309 0.86 -14.07 -3.12
C ILE A 309 2.24 -14.63 -3.42
N LEU A 310 2.32 -15.67 -4.26
CA LEU A 310 3.58 -16.22 -4.75
C LEU A 310 3.65 -16.12 -6.28
N TYR A 311 4.67 -15.44 -6.78
CA TYR A 311 4.97 -15.37 -8.21
C TYR A 311 5.92 -16.50 -8.58
N ARG A 312 5.48 -17.42 -9.47
CA ARG A 312 6.25 -18.60 -9.92
C ARG A 312 6.94 -19.35 -8.76
N PRO A 313 6.19 -19.79 -7.75
CA PRO A 313 6.77 -20.45 -6.58
C PRO A 313 7.52 -21.73 -6.94
N SER A 314 8.70 -21.90 -6.36
CA SER A 314 9.35 -23.20 -6.22
C SER A 314 8.66 -24.03 -5.13
N VAL A 315 8.94 -25.33 -5.07
CA VAL A 315 8.50 -26.20 -3.95
C VAL A 315 8.92 -25.63 -2.59
N THR A 316 10.11 -25.04 -2.50
CA THR A 316 10.58 -24.38 -1.27
C THR A 316 9.74 -23.16 -0.90
N ASN A 317 9.19 -22.42 -1.86
CA ASN A 317 8.28 -21.31 -1.58
C ASN A 317 6.95 -21.81 -1.00
N TYR A 318 6.41 -22.91 -1.53
CA TYR A 318 5.21 -23.54 -0.96
C TYR A 318 5.46 -24.03 0.46
N LEU A 319 6.54 -24.78 0.67
CA LEU A 319 6.94 -25.24 2.01
C LEU A 319 7.22 -24.08 2.96
N ALA A 320 7.79 -22.96 2.50
CA ALA A 320 7.98 -21.80 3.37
C ALA A 320 6.67 -21.13 3.80
N VAL A 321 5.56 -21.36 3.08
CA VAL A 321 4.22 -20.95 3.51
C VAL A 321 3.58 -22.02 4.39
N GLU A 322 3.76 -23.31 4.07
CA GLU A 322 3.18 -24.48 4.76
C GLU A 322 3.88 -24.86 6.07
N VAL A 323 5.20 -24.79 6.16
CA VAL A 323 6.01 -25.14 7.35
C VAL A 323 5.66 -24.23 8.53
N PHE A 324 5.10 -23.04 8.28
CA PHE A 324 4.60 -22.18 9.34
C PHE A 324 3.11 -22.39 9.67
N LYS A 325 2.36 -23.21 8.92
CA LYS A 325 0.95 -23.56 9.19
C LYS A 325 0.54 -24.87 8.49
N TYR A 326 0.19 -25.89 9.29
CA TYR A 326 -0.53 -27.15 9.00
C TYR A 326 -1.37 -27.23 7.68
N PRO A 327 -1.56 -28.42 7.08
CA PRO A 327 -2.03 -28.62 5.71
C PRO A 327 -3.37 -27.93 5.35
N PHE A 328 -3.46 -27.46 4.10
CA PHE A 328 -4.66 -26.91 3.47
C PHE A 328 -5.62 -28.04 3.04
N ASN A 329 -6.94 -27.81 3.09
CA ASN A 329 -7.95 -28.87 2.89
C ASN A 329 -8.94 -28.62 1.73
N ILE A 330 -8.89 -27.51 1.00
CA ILE A 330 -9.94 -27.21 0.00
C ILE A 330 -9.36 -26.55 -1.26
N PHE A 331 -9.66 -27.16 -2.41
CA PHE A 331 -9.49 -26.62 -3.77
C PHE A 331 -10.82 -26.02 -4.23
N TYR A 332 -10.82 -24.77 -4.70
CA TYR A 332 -11.99 -24.18 -5.38
C TYR A 332 -11.80 -24.29 -6.90
N ASN A 333 -12.75 -24.92 -7.58
CA ASN A 333 -12.78 -25.06 -9.05
C ASN A 333 -13.45 -23.86 -9.77
N ASP A 334 -14.04 -22.91 -9.03
CA ASP A 334 -14.73 -21.73 -9.58
C ASP A 334 -13.87 -20.46 -9.64
N THR A 335 -12.55 -20.58 -9.39
CA THR A 335 -11.58 -19.54 -9.74
C THR A 335 -11.36 -19.51 -11.25
N PRO A 336 -10.88 -18.38 -11.85
CA PRO A 336 -10.52 -18.37 -13.27
C PRO A 336 -9.68 -19.60 -13.60
N LYS A 337 -9.97 -20.27 -14.72
CA LYS A 337 -9.60 -21.65 -15.14
C LYS A 337 -8.15 -22.13 -14.92
N VAL A 338 -7.26 -21.31 -14.35
CA VAL A 338 -5.80 -21.50 -14.26
C VAL A 338 -5.21 -21.12 -12.88
N GLY A 339 -6.02 -20.64 -11.91
CA GLY A 339 -5.55 -20.25 -10.57
C GLY A 339 -5.82 -21.30 -9.49
N ILE A 340 -4.80 -21.71 -8.74
CA ILE A 340 -4.96 -22.57 -7.56
C ILE A 340 -5.13 -21.68 -6.32
N LEU A 341 -6.33 -21.72 -5.73
CA LEU A 341 -6.60 -21.15 -4.41
C LEU A 341 -6.51 -22.27 -3.37
N LEU A 342 -5.45 -22.28 -2.57
CA LEU A 342 -5.40 -23.12 -1.37
C LEU A 342 -5.97 -22.32 -0.21
N SER A 343 -7.03 -22.86 0.39
CA SER A 343 -7.77 -22.20 1.46
C SER A 343 -7.78 -23.04 2.73
N ARG A 344 -7.71 -22.36 3.88
CA ARG A 344 -7.85 -23.00 5.19
C ARG A 344 -9.06 -22.43 5.93
N ALA A 345 -9.93 -23.32 6.36
CA ALA A 345 -10.95 -23.01 7.36
C ALA A 345 -10.32 -22.99 8.77
N GLY A 346 -10.59 -21.94 9.54
CA GLY A 346 -10.35 -21.92 10.98
C GLY A 346 -11.61 -22.27 11.75
N ASP A 347 -11.44 -22.91 12.92
CA ASP A 347 -12.48 -23.10 13.93
C ASP A 347 -12.94 -21.77 14.55
#